data_AF-A0AAP3YIH5-F1
#
_entry.id   AF-A0AAP3YIH5-F1
#
_cell.length_a   1.000
_cell.length_b   1.000
_cell.length_c   1.000
_cell.angle_alpha   90.00
_cell.angle_beta   90.00
_cell.angle_gamma   90.00
#
_symmetry.space_group_name_H-M   'P 1'
#
loop_
_entity.id
_entity.type
_entity.pdbx_description
1 polymer ?
#
loop_
_entity_poly.entity_id
_entity_poly.type
_entity_poly.pdbx_seq_one_letter_code
_entity_poly.pdbx_strand_id
1 'polypeptide(L)'
;LSTSRVMAIAFIFMSVLIVLSLSVNVIQGVNNYRLQNEQRTAVTPMAFNAPFAVSQNSPDASYLQHMALSFISFRLNVSSKTVDASHQALLQYIRPGAQNQLKVILAEEAKRIKNDNVNSAFFQTSVRVWPQYGRVEIRGVLKTWIGDSKPFTDIKHYILI
;
A
#
# COMPACT_ATOMS: atom_id res chain seq x y z
N LEU A 1 -54.30 -45.72 -4.19
CA LEU A 1 -53.53 -44.65 -4.86
C LEU A 1 -52.89 -45.28 -6.09
N SER A 2 -53.22 -44.85 -7.32
CA SER A 2 -52.71 -45.51 -8.54
C SER A 2 -51.18 -45.35 -8.63
N THR A 3 -50.47 -46.45 -8.93
CA THR A 3 -49.00 -46.51 -9.07
C THR A 3 -48.44 -45.40 -9.97
N SER A 4 -49.19 -44.99 -10.99
CA SER A 4 -48.82 -43.89 -11.88
C SER A 4 -48.77 -42.51 -11.20
N ARG A 5 -49.66 -42.23 -10.25
CA ARG A 5 -49.66 -40.96 -9.48
C ARG A 5 -48.48 -40.88 -8.52
N VAL A 6 -48.11 -42.01 -7.92
CA VAL A 6 -46.94 -42.09 -7.02
C VAL A 6 -45.64 -41.87 -7.80
N MET A 7 -45.52 -42.50 -8.97
CA MET A 7 -44.37 -42.28 -9.86
C MET A 7 -44.25 -40.82 -10.31
N ALA A 8 -45.37 -40.18 -10.68
CA ALA A 8 -45.38 -38.77 -11.07
C ALA A 8 -44.91 -37.83 -9.94
N ILE A 9 -45.36 -38.06 -8.70
CA ILE A 9 -44.92 -37.28 -7.53
C ILE A 9 -43.42 -37.49 -7.26
N ALA A 10 -42.92 -38.72 -7.41
CA ALA A 10 -41.50 -39.03 -7.26
C ALA A 10 -40.63 -38.31 -8.31
N PHE A 11 -41.08 -38.22 -9.56
CA PHE A 11 -40.38 -37.48 -10.62
C PHE A 11 -40.38 -35.97 -10.37
N ILE A 12 -41.50 -35.40 -9.91
CA ILE A 12 -41.57 -33.98 -9.55
C ILE A 12 -40.60 -33.69 -8.40
N PHE A 13 -40.61 -34.53 -7.36
CA PHE A 13 -39.70 -34.38 -6.22
C PHE A 13 -38.22 -34.49 -6.63
N MET A 14 -37.87 -35.48 -7.46
CA MET A 14 -36.53 -35.62 -8.04
C MET A 14 -36.12 -34.38 -8.86
N SER A 15 -37.02 -33.85 -9.68
CA SER A 15 -36.73 -32.66 -10.49
C SER A 15 -36.44 -31.43 -9.62
N VAL A 16 -37.22 -31.24 -8.54
CA VAL A 16 -37.02 -30.14 -7.60
C VAL A 16 -35.69 -30.27 -6.87
N LEU A 17 -35.32 -31.49 -6.42
CA LEU A 17 -34.03 -31.75 -5.78
C LEU A 17 -32.85 -31.45 -6.72
N ILE A 18 -32.96 -31.82 -7.99
CA ILE A 18 -31.91 -31.55 -8.99
C ILE A 18 -31.74 -30.04 -9.20
N VAL A 19 -32.84 -29.30 -9.34
CA VAL A 19 -32.79 -27.84 -9.53
C VAL A 19 -32.19 -27.13 -8.31
N LEU A 20 -32.56 -27.55 -7.10
CA LEU A 20 -31.98 -27.03 -5.86
C LEU A 20 -30.48 -27.32 -5.77
N SER A 21 -30.07 -28.56 -6.05
CA SER A 21 -28.65 -28.95 -6.06
C SER A 21 -27.85 -28.15 -7.08
N LEU A 22 -28.36 -27.98 -8.30
CA LEU A 22 -27.70 -27.19 -9.35
C LEU A 22 -27.54 -25.73 -8.92
N SER A 23 -28.58 -25.15 -8.32
CA SER A 23 -28.58 -23.77 -7.82
C SER A 23 -27.51 -23.55 -6.74
N VAL A 24 -27.39 -24.48 -5.79
CA VAL A 24 -26.36 -24.42 -4.74
C VAL A 24 -24.95 -24.54 -5.35
N ASN A 25 -24.75 -25.42 -6.33
CA ASN A 25 -23.45 -25.57 -7.00
C ASN A 25 -23.05 -24.31 -7.78
N VAL A 26 -24.00 -23.64 -8.44
CA VAL A 26 -23.73 -22.37 -9.14
C VAL A 26 -23.33 -21.27 -8.16
N ILE A 27 -24.05 -21.14 -7.03
CA ILE A 27 -23.72 -20.16 -5.98
C ILE A 27 -22.34 -20.45 -5.40
N GLN A 28 -22.03 -21.72 -5.11
CA GLN A 28 -20.71 -22.13 -4.63
C GLN A 28 -19.62 -21.83 -5.68
N GLY A 29 -19.89 -22.08 -6.97
CA GLY A 29 -18.96 -21.78 -8.06
C GLY A 29 -18.66 -20.29 -8.19
N VAL A 30 -19.68 -19.43 -8.15
CA VAL A 30 -19.48 -17.98 -8.18
C VAL A 30 -18.72 -17.49 -6.95
N ASN A 31 -19.05 -17.99 -5.76
CA ASN A 31 -18.36 -17.61 -4.54
C ASN A 31 -16.90 -18.10 -4.53
N ASN A 32 -16.65 -19.31 -5.00
CA ASN A 32 -15.32 -19.88 -5.13
C ASN A 32 -14.47 -19.13 -6.17
N TYR A 33 -15.07 -18.75 -7.30
CA TYR A 33 -14.41 -17.90 -8.29
C TYR A 33 -14.01 -16.53 -7.70
N ARG A 34 -14.90 -15.90 -6.92
CA ARG A 34 -14.58 -14.66 -6.20
C ARG A 34 -13.46 -14.85 -5.17
N LEU A 35 -13.50 -15.93 -4.39
CA LEU A 35 -12.47 -16.25 -3.38
C LEU A 35 -11.11 -16.57 -3.99
N GLN A 36 -11.07 -17.26 -5.13
CA GLN A 36 -9.84 -17.51 -5.89
C GLN A 36 -9.28 -16.22 -6.47
N ASN A 37 -10.13 -15.35 -7.00
CA ASN A 37 -9.68 -14.07 -7.57
C ASN A 37 -9.28 -13.05 -6.49
N GLU A 38 -9.81 -13.20 -5.27
CA GLU A 38 -9.40 -12.45 -4.07
C GLU A 38 -8.23 -13.09 -3.30
N GLN A 39 -7.55 -14.12 -3.84
CA GLN A 39 -6.45 -14.81 -3.15
C GLN A 39 -5.42 -13.82 -2.60
N ARG A 40 -5.52 -13.60 -1.30
CA ARG A 40 -4.63 -12.76 -0.51
C ARG A 40 -3.34 -13.54 -0.30
N THR A 41 -2.34 -13.32 -1.13
CA THR A 41 -1.01 -13.87 -0.89
C THR A 41 -0.37 -13.10 0.26
N ALA A 42 -0.59 -13.61 1.48
CA ALA A 42 0.08 -13.16 2.69
C ALA A 42 1.57 -13.57 2.62
N VAL A 43 2.42 -12.68 2.14
CA VAL A 43 3.87 -12.88 2.22
C VAL A 43 4.35 -12.15 3.47
N THR A 44 4.98 -12.87 4.40
CA THR A 44 5.57 -12.28 5.60
C THR A 44 7.10 -12.28 5.47
N PRO A 45 7.73 -11.19 5.00
CA PRO A 45 9.16 -11.01 5.15
C PRO A 45 9.52 -10.95 6.65
N MET A 46 10.68 -11.48 7.00
CA MET A 46 11.19 -11.77 8.34
C MET A 46 11.47 -10.54 9.24
N ALA A 47 10.70 -9.46 9.12
CA ALA A 47 10.86 -8.19 9.86
C ALA A 47 9.54 -7.56 10.34
N PHE A 48 8.37 -8.16 10.07
CA PHE A 48 7.08 -7.54 10.38
C PHE A 48 6.08 -8.51 11.03
N ASN A 49 5.47 -8.07 12.14
CA ASN A 49 4.47 -8.81 12.91
C ASN A 49 3.06 -8.86 12.26
N ALA A 50 2.91 -8.51 10.98
CA ALA A 50 1.62 -8.54 10.29
C ALA A 50 1.76 -9.03 8.83
N PRO A 51 0.87 -9.91 8.35
CA PRO A 51 0.88 -10.38 6.96
C PRO A 51 0.50 -9.27 5.98
N PHE A 52 1.19 -9.19 4.83
CA PHE A 52 0.87 -8.28 3.73
C PHE A 52 -0.08 -8.97 2.74
N ALA A 53 -1.31 -8.46 2.54
CA ALA A 53 -2.23 -9.02 1.56
C ALA A 53 -2.40 -8.07 0.36
N VAL A 54 -1.71 -8.33 -0.75
CA VAL A 54 -1.88 -7.53 -1.98
C VAL A 54 -3.20 -7.92 -2.66
N SER A 55 -4.26 -7.11 -2.51
CA SER A 55 -5.52 -7.27 -3.25
C SER A 55 -5.50 -6.41 -4.52
N GLN A 56 -5.91 -6.98 -5.65
CA GLN A 56 -5.97 -6.26 -6.94
C GLN A 56 -7.00 -5.10 -6.95
N ASN A 57 -7.94 -5.06 -6.01
CA ASN A 57 -9.02 -4.04 -5.98
C ASN A 57 -8.77 -2.87 -5.03
N SER A 58 -7.88 -3.00 -4.06
CA SER A 58 -7.54 -1.91 -3.13
C SER A 58 -6.15 -2.15 -2.57
N PRO A 59 -5.23 -1.19 -2.66
CA PRO A 59 -3.94 -1.30 -1.98
C PRO A 59 -4.18 -1.53 -0.49
N ASP A 60 -3.56 -2.57 0.07
CA ASP A 60 -3.64 -2.86 1.50
C ASP A 60 -3.15 -1.66 2.31
N ALA A 61 -3.73 -1.43 3.48
CA ALA A 61 -3.33 -0.33 4.37
C ALA A 61 -1.82 -0.39 4.67
N SER A 62 -1.33 -1.60 4.86
CA SER A 62 0.08 -1.90 5.08
C SER A 62 0.95 -1.51 3.88
N TYR A 63 0.50 -1.78 2.65
CA TYR A 63 1.25 -1.39 1.45
C TYR A 63 1.39 0.13 1.33
N LEU A 64 0.29 0.86 1.48
CA LEU A 64 0.30 2.33 1.46
C LEU A 64 1.20 2.88 2.56
N GLN A 65 1.15 2.29 3.76
CA GLN A 65 2.02 2.66 4.87
C GLN A 65 3.49 2.55 4.51
N HIS A 66 3.91 1.40 3.96
CA HIS A 66 5.31 1.16 3.63
C HIS A 66 5.80 2.06 2.51
N MET A 67 4.98 2.26 1.49
CA MET A 67 5.31 3.17 0.39
C MET A 67 5.47 4.61 0.89
N ALA A 68 4.54 5.08 1.72
CA ALA A 68 4.60 6.41 2.31
C ALA A 68 5.83 6.61 3.21
N LEU A 69 6.14 5.64 4.07
CA LEU A 69 7.34 5.66 4.90
C LEU A 69 8.63 5.67 4.06
N SER A 70 8.65 4.93 2.96
CA SER A 70 9.79 4.88 2.05
C SER A 70 10.01 6.23 1.36
N PHE A 71 8.93 6.87 0.89
CA PHE A 71 9.00 8.21 0.27
C PHE A 71 9.47 9.28 1.24
N ILE A 72 8.97 9.26 2.47
CA ILE A 72 9.44 10.16 3.53
C ILE A 72 10.92 9.93 3.81
N SER A 73 11.37 8.68 3.89
CA SER A 73 12.79 8.37 4.08
C SER A 73 13.63 8.89 2.93
N PHE A 74 13.25 8.64 1.67
CA PHE A 74 14.01 9.13 0.52
C PHE A 74 14.07 10.65 0.42
N ARG A 75 13.06 11.36 0.93
CA ARG A 75 13.04 12.82 0.90
C ARG A 75 13.70 13.47 2.10
N LEU A 76 13.55 12.93 3.29
CA LEU A 76 13.96 13.59 4.54
C LEU A 76 15.18 12.97 5.22
N ASN A 77 15.52 11.70 4.91
CA ASN A 77 16.69 11.02 5.47
C ASN A 77 17.86 11.10 4.48
N VAL A 78 18.42 12.30 4.35
CA VAL A 78 19.48 12.59 3.37
C VAL A 78 20.69 13.24 4.02
N SER A 79 21.86 12.90 3.51
CA SER A 79 23.15 13.50 3.85
C SER A 79 23.85 13.97 2.59
N SER A 80 24.90 14.78 2.72
CA SER A 80 25.77 15.21 1.61
C SER A 80 26.26 14.05 0.73
N LYS A 81 26.39 12.83 1.28
CA LYS A 81 26.81 11.61 0.56
C LYS A 81 25.66 10.83 -0.08
N THR A 82 24.46 10.86 0.50
CA THR A 82 23.33 9.99 0.10
C THR A 82 22.22 10.71 -0.65
N VAL A 83 22.27 12.04 -0.74
CA VAL A 83 21.21 12.88 -1.32
C VAL A 83 20.91 12.55 -2.79
N ASP A 84 21.94 12.33 -3.62
CA ASP A 84 21.73 12.04 -5.05
C ASP A 84 20.99 10.71 -5.25
N ALA A 85 21.44 9.66 -4.56
CA ALA A 85 20.87 8.33 -4.66
C ALA A 85 19.41 8.31 -4.14
N SER A 86 19.15 9.03 -3.05
CA SER A 86 17.81 9.13 -2.46
C SER A 86 16.85 9.89 -3.37
N HIS A 87 17.29 11.01 -3.95
CA HIS A 87 16.51 11.78 -4.92
C HIS A 87 16.26 10.99 -6.22
N GLN A 88 17.26 10.25 -6.71
CA GLN A 88 17.10 9.39 -7.88
C GLN A 88 16.10 8.26 -7.62
N ALA A 89 16.15 7.63 -6.44
CA ALA A 89 15.17 6.61 -6.06
C ALA A 89 13.76 7.19 -6.01
N LEU A 90 13.58 8.39 -5.46
CA LEU A 90 12.28 9.07 -5.41
C LEU A 90 11.71 9.33 -6.80
N LEU A 91 12.55 9.77 -7.76
CA LEU A 91 12.11 10.09 -9.12
C LEU A 91 11.53 8.88 -9.88
N GLN A 92 11.91 7.65 -9.52
CA GLN A 92 11.39 6.42 -10.14
C GLN A 92 9.89 6.20 -9.88
N TYR A 93 9.37 6.77 -8.78
CA TYR A 93 7.98 6.61 -8.36
C TYR A 93 7.08 7.80 -8.75
N ILE A 94 7.66 8.86 -9.32
CA ILE A 94 6.93 10.08 -9.69
C ILE A 94 6.40 9.95 -11.11
N ARG A 95 5.21 10.50 -11.37
CA ARG A 95 4.60 10.49 -12.71
C ARG A 95 5.50 11.23 -13.72
N PRO A 96 5.67 10.72 -14.96
CA PRO A 96 6.58 11.32 -15.96
C PRO A 96 6.36 12.82 -16.21
N GLY A 97 5.11 13.29 -16.18
CA GLY A 97 4.78 14.70 -16.39
C GLY A 97 5.33 15.66 -15.32
N ALA A 98 5.57 15.17 -14.10
CA ALA A 98 6.11 15.98 -13.00
C ALA A 98 7.61 15.74 -12.74
N GLN A 99 8.20 14.70 -13.34
CA GLN A 99 9.59 14.31 -13.09
C GLN A 99 10.59 15.40 -13.47
N ASN A 100 10.43 16.06 -14.62
CA ASN A 100 11.39 17.04 -15.12
C ASN A 100 11.50 18.25 -14.18
N GLN A 101 10.37 18.80 -13.76
CA GLN A 101 10.33 19.93 -12.83
C GLN A 101 10.91 19.53 -11.47
N LEU A 102 10.50 18.37 -10.95
CA LEU A 102 10.99 17.88 -9.66
C LEU A 102 12.50 17.60 -9.70
N LYS A 103 13.04 17.09 -10.81
CA LYS A 103 14.47 16.83 -10.97
C LYS A 103 15.30 18.10 -10.84
N VAL A 104 14.84 19.22 -11.40
CA VAL A 104 15.55 20.51 -11.29
C VAL A 104 15.58 20.98 -9.83
N ILE A 105 14.43 20.93 -9.15
CA ILE A 105 14.30 21.32 -7.74
C ILE A 105 15.20 20.45 -6.86
N LEU A 106 15.13 19.12 -7.02
CA LEU A 106 15.93 18.16 -6.24
C LEU A 106 17.43 18.30 -6.51
N ALA A 107 17.84 18.70 -7.71
CA ALA A 107 19.23 18.95 -8.04
C ALA A 107 19.77 20.22 -7.38
N GLU A 108 18.95 21.28 -7.29
CA GLU A 108 19.33 22.49 -6.55
C GLU A 108 19.40 22.22 -5.05
N GLU A 109 18.43 21.50 -4.49
CA GLU A 109 18.41 21.08 -3.09
C GLU A 109 19.63 20.22 -2.75
N ALA A 110 19.98 19.25 -3.61
CA ALA A 110 21.18 18.43 -3.43
C ALA A 110 22.48 19.25 -3.42
N LYS A 111 22.59 20.29 -4.25
CA LYS A 111 23.76 21.20 -4.24
C LYS A 111 23.87 21.94 -2.92
N ARG A 112 22.77 22.48 -2.40
CA ARG A 112 22.75 23.19 -1.10
C ARG A 112 23.13 22.25 0.05
N ILE A 113 22.53 21.05 0.09
CA ILE A 113 22.83 20.02 1.10
C ILE A 113 24.32 19.64 1.10
N LYS A 114 24.93 19.53 -0.09
CA LYS A 114 26.36 19.22 -0.22
C LYS A 114 27.26 20.37 0.20
N ASN A 115 26.93 21.60 -0.20
CA ASN A 115 27.72 22.78 0.10
C ASN A 115 27.75 23.08 1.61
N ASP A 116 26.58 22.99 2.25
CA ASP A 116 26.44 23.33 3.68
C ASP A 116 26.66 22.12 4.60
N ASN A 117 27.08 20.98 4.03
CA ASN A 117 27.23 19.68 4.71
C ASN A 117 26.04 19.36 5.62
N VAL A 118 24.84 19.45 5.05
CA VAL A 118 23.58 19.22 5.76
C VAL A 118 23.33 17.73 5.88
N ASN A 119 22.95 17.30 7.06
CA ASN A 119 22.40 15.98 7.32
C ASN A 119 20.99 16.16 7.87
N SER A 120 20.04 15.36 7.40
CA SER A 120 18.67 15.37 7.90
C SER A 120 18.19 13.96 8.18
N ALA A 121 17.44 13.81 9.27
CA ALA A 121 16.80 12.56 9.63
C ALA A 121 15.42 12.84 10.21
N PHE A 122 14.43 12.12 9.73
CA PHE A 122 13.05 12.17 10.17
C PHE A 122 12.76 10.98 11.07
N PHE A 123 12.27 11.29 12.27
CA PHE A 123 11.87 10.31 13.28
C PHE A 123 10.35 10.28 13.36
N GLN A 124 9.72 9.29 12.73
CA GLN A 124 8.26 9.14 12.77
C GLN A 124 7.77 8.87 14.21
N THR A 125 6.68 9.54 14.59
CA THR A 125 6.00 9.34 15.88
C THR A 125 4.64 8.67 15.72
N SER A 126 3.94 8.93 14.61
CA SER A 126 2.67 8.26 14.31
C SER A 126 2.44 8.17 12.80
N VAL A 127 1.84 7.07 12.36
CA VAL A 127 1.39 6.88 10.97
C VAL A 127 -0.07 6.48 10.98
N ARG A 128 -0.89 7.15 10.18
CA ARG A 128 -2.30 6.83 10.00
C ARG A 128 -2.59 6.65 8.51
N VAL A 129 -3.18 5.51 8.17
CA VAL A 129 -3.51 5.17 6.78
C VAL A 129 -5.03 5.16 6.62
N TRP A 130 -5.49 5.75 5.53
CA TRP A 130 -6.89 5.78 5.12
C TRP A 130 -7.01 5.11 3.74
N PRO A 131 -7.12 3.76 3.67
CA PRO A 131 -7.10 3.02 2.41
C PRO A 131 -8.22 3.42 1.45
N GLN A 132 -9.42 3.71 2.00
CA GLN A 132 -10.59 4.17 1.25
C GLN A 132 -10.37 5.48 0.49
N TYR A 133 -9.40 6.30 0.92
CA TYR A 133 -9.07 7.58 0.29
C TYR A 133 -7.67 7.57 -0.35
N GLY A 134 -6.94 6.44 -0.32
CA GLY A 134 -5.54 6.37 -0.77
C GLY A 134 -4.58 7.27 0.01
N ARG A 135 -4.96 7.74 1.21
CA ARG A 135 -4.25 8.80 1.94
C ARG A 135 -3.43 8.22 3.09
N VAL A 136 -2.21 8.72 3.26
CA VAL A 136 -1.36 8.40 4.42
C VAL A 136 -0.92 9.67 5.12
N GLU A 137 -1.11 9.71 6.43
CA GLU A 137 -0.70 10.81 7.31
C GLU A 137 0.47 10.35 8.17
N ILE A 138 1.57 11.09 8.13
CA ILE A 138 2.79 10.78 8.88
C ILE A 138 3.13 12.00 9.74
N ARG A 139 3.24 11.78 11.05
CA ARG A 139 3.75 12.78 12.00
C ARG A 139 5.09 12.31 12.54
N GLY A 140 5.96 13.26 12.79
CA GLY A 140 7.28 12.97 13.33
C GLY A 140 8.10 14.22 13.59
N VAL A 141 9.34 13.99 13.98
CA VAL A 141 10.30 15.02 14.28
C VAL A 141 11.40 14.99 13.22
N LEU A 142 11.53 16.07 12.46
CA LEU A 142 12.64 16.27 11.55
C LEU A 142 13.80 16.88 12.33
N LYS A 143 14.96 16.24 12.28
CA LYS A 143 16.21 16.77 12.79
C LYS A 143 17.13 17.09 11.63
N THR A 144 17.68 18.29 11.62
CA THR A 144 18.61 18.76 10.59
C THR A 144 19.88 19.26 11.26
N TRP A 145 21.02 18.71 10.87
CA TRP A 145 22.35 19.11 11.27
C TRP A 145 23.02 19.84 10.12
N ILE A 146 23.66 20.97 10.42
CA ILE A 146 24.46 21.74 9.46
C ILE A 146 25.89 21.73 9.98
N GLY A 147 26.77 20.96 9.32
CA GLY A 147 28.11 20.66 9.83
C GLY A 147 28.06 20.07 11.25
N ASP A 148 28.87 20.61 12.16
CA ASP A 148 28.98 20.17 13.56
C ASP A 148 28.00 20.90 14.51
N SER A 149 27.03 21.65 13.95
CA SER A 149 26.07 22.40 14.75
C SER A 149 25.05 21.49 15.43
N LYS A 150 24.45 21.99 16.53
CA LYS A 150 23.33 21.32 17.18
C LYS A 150 22.17 21.12 16.19
N PRO A 151 21.46 19.98 16.25
CA PRO A 151 20.36 19.73 15.34
C PRO A 151 19.22 20.70 15.54
N PHE A 152 18.77 21.32 14.46
CA PHE A 152 17.48 21.96 14.40
C PHE A 152 16.41 20.88 14.45
N THR A 153 15.46 21.05 15.35
CA THR A 153 14.39 20.07 15.59
C THR A 153 13.06 20.72 15.25
N ASP A 154 12.30 20.09 14.36
CA ASP A 154 11.01 20.59 13.89
C ASP A 154 9.97 19.47 13.87
N ILE A 155 8.76 19.75 14.36
CA ILE A 155 7.66 18.80 14.36
C ILE A 155 6.92 18.94 13.04
N LYS A 156 6.95 17.90 12.22
CA LYS A 156 6.33 17.90 10.89
C LYS A 156 5.16 16.94 10.82
N HIS A 157 4.18 17.34 10.02
CA HIS A 157 3.03 16.54 9.64
C HIS A 157 2.93 16.53 8.12
N TYR A 158 3.02 15.35 7.52
CA TYR A 158 2.96 15.14 6.08
C TYR A 158 1.73 14.32 5.71
N ILE A 159 1.12 14.68 4.59
CA ILE A 159 -0.02 13.99 4.00
C ILE A 159 0.39 13.57 2.59
N LEU A 160 0.31 12.27 2.31
CA LEU A 160 0.60 11.67 1.01
C LEU A 160 -0.71 11.16 0.40
N ILE A 161 -0.92 11.47 -0.88
CA ILE A 161 -2.09 11.14 -1.70
C ILE A 161 -1.67 10.57 -3.06
#